data_AF-A0A7Y5J4G9-F1
#
_entry.id   AF-A0A7Y5J4G9-F1
#
_cell.length_a   1.000
_cell.length_b   1.000
_cell.length_c   1.000
_cell.angle_alpha   90.00
_cell.angle_beta   90.00
_cell.angle_gamma   90.00
#
_symmetry.space_group_name_H-M   'P 1'
#
loop_
_entity.id
_entity.type
_entity.pdbx_description
1 polymer ?
#
loop_
_entity_poly.entity_id
_entity_poly.type
_entity_poly.pdbx_seq_one_letter_code
_entity_poly.pdbx_strand_id
1 'polypeptide(L)'
;MFGKVKKWLGIEGVKLELLLPEEVSEKEGSVEGAILFQSMNPQTVTEIRIVLIERYSRGRGSEKLIDEYELGSIVIRQNIEV
;
A
#
# COMPACT_ATOMS: atom_id res chain seq x y z
N MET A 1 14.85 28.28 0.27
CA MET A 1 15.05 27.84 1.68
C MET A 1 13.89 27.02 2.23
N PHE A 2 12.62 27.34 1.91
CA PHE A 2 11.42 26.62 2.36
C PHE A 2 11.35 25.12 2.01
N GLY A 3 11.84 24.68 0.84
CA GLY A 3 11.79 23.26 0.44
C GLY A 3 12.59 22.31 1.33
N LYS A 4 13.74 22.75 1.87
CA LYS A 4 14.56 21.92 2.78
C LYS A 4 13.85 21.61 4.10
N VAL A 5 12.99 22.52 4.57
CA VAL A 5 12.22 22.34 5.81
C VAL A 5 11.08 21.33 5.59
N LYS A 6 10.42 21.36 4.43
CA LYS A 6 9.35 20.40 4.09
C LYS A 6 9.88 18.97 3.94
N LYS A 7 11.05 18.80 3.33
CA LYS A 7 11.73 17.50 3.23
C LYS A 7 12.13 16.94 4.61
N TRP A 8 12.53 17.81 5.54
CA TRP A 8 12.85 17.43 6.93
C TRP A 8 11.61 17.03 7.75
N LEU A 9 10.45 17.64 7.45
CA LEU A 9 9.16 17.31 8.05
C LEU A 9 8.50 16.03 7.46
N GLY A 10 9.14 15.35 6.50
CA GLY A 10 8.63 14.11 5.91
C GLY A 10 7.37 14.27 5.04
N ILE A 11 7.02 15.51 4.67
CA ILE A 11 5.80 15.84 3.90
C ILE A 11 6.01 15.61 2.39
N GLU A 12 7.25 15.34 1.96
CA GLU A 12 7.64 15.08 0.57
C GLU A 12 8.03 13.60 0.39
N GLY A 13 7.06 12.70 0.62
CA GLY A 13 7.22 11.26 0.44
C GLY A 13 6.92 10.77 -0.99
N VAL A 14 6.97 9.45 -1.17
CA VAL A 14 6.46 8.79 -2.38
C VAL A 14 4.99 8.46 -2.15
N LYS A 15 4.12 8.89 -3.05
CA LYS A 15 2.72 8.45 -3.09
C LYS A 15 2.66 7.08 -3.74
N LEU A 16 1.90 6.17 -3.13
CA LEU A 16 1.66 4.81 -3.60
C LEU A 16 0.18 4.64 -3.93
N GLU A 17 -0.10 4.10 -5.11
CA GLU A 17 -1.45 3.65 -5.51
C GLU A 17 -1.41 2.19 -5.95
N LEU A 18 -2.46 1.44 -5.58
CA LEU A 18 -2.68 0.08 -6.08
C LEU A 18 -3.67 0.14 -7.23
N LEU A 19 -3.21 -0.24 -8.42
CA LEU A 19 -4.04 -0.40 -9.60
C LEU A 19 -4.48 -1.86 -9.66
N LEU A 20 -5.63 -2.14 -9.06
CA LEU A 20 -6.26 -3.45 -8.98
C LEU A 20 -7.64 -3.40 -9.65
N PRO A 21 -8.14 -4.54 -10.17
CA PRO A 21 -9.53 -4.63 -10.58
C PRO A 21 -10.48 -4.41 -9.39
N GLU A 22 -11.69 -3.92 -9.67
CA GLU A 22 -12.70 -3.69 -8.62
C GLU A 22 -13.16 -4.99 -7.94
N GLU A 23 -13.18 -6.07 -8.71
CA GLU A 23 -13.56 -7.41 -8.26
C GLU A 23 -12.50 -8.41 -8.71
N VAL A 24 -12.23 -9.39 -7.84
CA VAL A 24 -11.33 -10.52 -8.11
C VAL A 24 -12.11 -11.81 -7.88
N SER A 25 -11.85 -12.82 -8.70
CA SER A 25 -12.50 -14.12 -8.57
C SER A 25 -11.59 -15.10 -7.84
N GLU A 26 -12.10 -15.76 -6.80
CA GLU A 26 -11.37 -16.81 -6.08
C GLU A 26 -10.89 -17.92 -7.04
N LYS A 27 -11.63 -18.18 -8.12
CA LYS A 27 -11.30 -19.20 -9.12
C LYS A 27 -10.02 -18.89 -9.90
N GLU A 28 -9.61 -17.62 -9.96
CA GLU A 28 -8.39 -17.20 -10.66
C GLU A 28 -7.14 -17.58 -9.86
N GLY A 29 -7.25 -17.76 -8.54
CA GLY A 29 -6.15 -18.22 -7.68
C GLY A 29 -5.03 -17.19 -7.48
N SER A 30 -5.09 -16.04 -8.14
CA SER A 30 -4.14 -14.93 -8.02
C SER A 30 -4.83 -13.59 -8.20
N VAL A 31 -4.26 -12.55 -7.58
CA VAL A 31 -4.65 -11.14 -7.80
C VAL A 31 -3.54 -10.48 -8.60
N GLU A 32 -3.88 -10.01 -9.80
CA GLU A 32 -2.96 -9.28 -10.68
C GLU A 32 -3.23 -7.77 -10.63
N GLY A 33 -2.16 -6.98 -10.72
CA GLY A 33 -2.25 -5.53 -10.78
C GLY A 33 -0.89 -4.85 -10.74
N ALA A 34 -0.89 -3.55 -10.52
CA ALA A 34 0.32 -2.74 -10.50
C ALA A 34 0.37 -1.82 -9.27
N ILE A 35 1.59 -1.52 -8.83
CA ILE A 35 1.85 -0.49 -7.83
C ILE A 35 2.38 0.74 -8.57
N LEU A 36 1.68 1.86 -8.45
CA LEU A 36 2.09 3.13 -9.04
C LEU A 36 2.76 4.00 -7.98
N PHE A 37 4.01 4.38 -8.25
CA PHE A 37 4.77 5.33 -7.44
C PHE A 37 4.77 6.70 -8.08
N GLN A 38 4.55 7.75 -7.26
CA GLN A 38 4.64 9.13 -7.71
C GLN A 38 5.41 9.96 -6.68
N SER A 39 6.33 10.80 -7.15
CA SER A 39 6.99 11.78 -6.29
C SER A 39 7.16 13.12 -7.00
N MET A 40 7.21 14.19 -6.20
CA MET A 40 7.48 15.55 -6.68
C MET A 40 8.98 15.85 -6.78
N ASN A 41 9.83 14.99 -6.23
CA ASN A 41 11.29 15.10 -6.25
C ASN A 41 11.88 13.69 -6.37
N PRO A 42 13.12 13.52 -6.86
CA PRO A 42 13.77 12.21 -6.91
C PRO A 42 13.81 11.54 -5.53
N GLN A 43 13.29 10.33 -5.46
CA GLN A 43 13.30 9.45 -4.29
C GLN A 43 13.78 8.06 -4.68
N THR A 44 14.27 7.30 -3.70
CA THR A 44 14.62 5.90 -3.88
C THR A 44 13.83 5.04 -2.91
N VAL A 45 12.93 4.22 -3.43
CA VAL A 45 12.25 3.17 -2.65
C VAL A 45 13.22 2.00 -2.54
N THR A 46 13.51 1.53 -1.34
CA THR A 46 14.49 0.45 -1.08
C THR A 46 13.83 -0.91 -0.83
N GLU A 47 12.61 -0.89 -0.28
CA GLU A 47 11.85 -2.09 0.07
C GLU A 47 10.34 -1.81 -0.06
N ILE A 48 9.60 -2.81 -0.55
CA ILE A 48 8.15 -2.83 -0.56
C ILE A 48 7.69 -4.08 0.18
N ARG A 49 6.80 -3.92 1.17
CA ARG A 49 6.08 -5.04 1.78
C ARG A 49 4.63 -5.01 1.31
N ILE A 50 4.19 -6.10 0.68
CA ILE A 50 2.82 -6.31 0.26
C ILE A 50 2.20 -7.34 1.21
N VAL A 51 1.02 -7.04 1.75
CA VAL A 51 0.32 -7.90 2.71
C VAL A 51 -1.10 -8.13 2.20
N LEU A 52 -1.52 -9.39 2.12
CA LEU A 52 -2.91 -9.75 1.85
C LEU A 52 -3.63 -9.94 3.19
N ILE A 53 -4.65 -9.13 3.43
CA ILE A 53 -5.42 -9.13 4.69
C ILE A 53 -6.87 -9.44 4.38
N GLU A 54 -7.41 -10.45 5.05
CA GLU A 54 -8.85 -10.67 5.11
C GLU A 54 -9.44 -9.89 6.28
N ARG A 55 -10.50 -9.13 6.02
CA ARG A 55 -11.20 -8.37 7.05
C ARG A 55 -12.60 -8.92 7.27
N TYR A 56 -12.87 -9.34 8.50
CA TYR A 56 -14.18 -9.79 8.92
C TYR A 56 -14.86 -8.71 9.76
N SER A 57 -15.97 -8.16 9.26
CA SER A 57 -16.73 -7.13 9.97
C SER A 57 -18.04 -7.70 10.53
N ARG A 58 -18.29 -7.52 11.82
CA ARG A 58 -19.53 -7.93 12.51
C ARG A 58 -20.10 -6.81 13.38
N GLY A 59 -21.36 -6.95 13.80
CA GLY A 59 -22.09 -5.92 14.56
C GLY A 59 -22.67 -4.79 13.68
N ARG A 60 -23.32 -3.81 14.30
CA ARG A 60 -23.93 -2.65 13.62
C ARG A 60 -23.70 -1.36 14.41
N GLY A 61 -23.64 -0.23 13.71
CA GLY A 61 -23.50 1.08 14.33
C GLY A 61 -22.25 1.19 15.20
N SER A 62 -22.44 1.59 16.46
CA SER A 62 -21.37 1.72 17.45
C SER A 62 -20.79 0.40 17.93
N GLU A 63 -21.43 -0.73 17.66
CA GLU A 63 -20.98 -2.07 18.06
C GLU A 63 -20.23 -2.80 16.93
N LYS A 64 -19.81 -2.08 15.88
CA LYS A 64 -19.08 -2.68 14.77
C LYS A 64 -17.69 -3.13 15.24
N LEU A 65 -17.43 -4.43 15.13
CA LEU A 65 -16.12 -5.05 15.34
C LEU A 65 -15.54 -5.43 13.99
N ILE A 66 -14.25 -5.19 13.80
CA ILE A 66 -13.50 -5.57 12.61
C ILE A 66 -12.31 -6.40 13.06
N ASP A 67 -12.30 -7.66 12.65
CA ASP A 67 -11.21 -8.59 12.84
C ASP A 67 -10.39 -8.63 11.54
N GLU A 68 -9.06 -8.57 11.64
CA GLU A 68 -8.14 -8.60 10.49
C GLU A 68 -7.22 -9.82 10.58
N TYR A 69 -7.12 -10.57 9.49
CA TYR A 69 -6.30 -11.78 9.39
C TYR A 69 -5.30 -11.62 8.23
N GLU A 70 -4.01 -11.62 8.53
CA GLU A 70 -2.96 -11.65 7.50
C GLU A 70 -2.96 -13.05 6.85
N LEU A 71 -3.35 -13.11 5.58
CA LEU A 71 -3.34 -14.34 4.79
C LEU A 71 -1.94 -14.65 4.24
N GLY A 72 -1.14 -13.61 4.06
CA GLY A 72 0.26 -13.75 3.64
C GLY A 72 0.90 -12.40 3.34
N SER A 73 2.23 -12.42 3.21
CA SER A 73 2.98 -11.25 2.81
C SER A 73 4.20 -11.59 1.97
N ILE A 74 4.61 -10.63 1.14
CA ILE A 74 5.84 -10.68 0.36
C ILE A 74 6.62 -9.39 0.56
N VAL A 75 7.95 -9.51 0.59
CA VAL A 75 8.87 -8.39 0.67
C VAL A 75 9.70 -8.35 -0.60
N ILE A 76 9.63 -7.24 -1.31
CA ILE A 76 10.40 -6.96 -2.53
C ILE A 76 11.50 -5.99 -2.15
N ARG A 77 12.76 -6.46 -2.20
CA ARG A 77 13.95 -5.66 -1.92
C ARG A 77 14.61 -5.25 -3.22
N GLN A 78 14.23 -4.09 -3.71
CA GLN A 78 14.75 -3.52 -4.94
C GLN A 78 14.80 -2.00 -4.79
N ASN A 79 15.91 -1.41 -5.24
CA ASN A 79 16.01 0.04 -5.34
C ASN A 79 15.23 0.51 -6.57
N ILE A 80 14.21 1.33 -6.35
CA ILE A 80 13.37 1.92 -7.40
C ILE A 80 13.50 3.44 -7.30
N GLU A 81 13.99 4.06 -8.36
CA GLU A 81 14.04 5.52 -8.49
C GLU A 81 12.67 6.03 -8.95
N VAL A 82 12.14 7.03 -8.24
CA VAL A 82 10.80 7.63 -8.44
C VAL A 82 10.92 9.14 -8.57
#